data_AF-Q1A5X7-F1
#
_entry.id   AF-Q1A5X7-F1
#
_cell.length_a   1.000
_cell.length_b   1.000
_cell.length_c   1.000
_cell.angle_alpha   90.00
_cell.angle_beta   90.00
_cell.angle_gamma   90.00
#
_symmetry.space_group_name_H-M   'P 1'
#
loop_
_entity.id
_entity.type
_entity.pdbx_description
1 polymer ?
#
loop_
_entity_poly.entity_id
_entity_poly.type
_entity_poly.pdbx_seq_one_letter_code
_entity_poly.pdbx_strand_id
1 'polypeptide(L)'
;MMILVFWSNYPYEPVCLASHRNNMEASVPKYKKHLPQLGMQKEMEQDVKRFGQAAWATAIPRLEKLKLMLAQETLQLMRAKELCLNHKRAEIQGKMEDLPEQEKNINVVDELAIQFYEIQLELYEVKFEILKNKEILLTTQLDSLERLIKDEI
;
A
#
# COMPACT_ATOMS: atom_id res chain seq x y z
N MET A 1 6.57 23.67 -19.25
CA MET A 1 7.11 22.78 -20.31
C MET A 1 8.34 21.99 -19.86
N MET A 2 9.38 22.63 -19.28
CA MET A 2 10.62 21.92 -18.88
C MET A 2 10.42 20.80 -17.84
N ILE A 3 9.56 21.01 -16.83
CA ILE A 3 9.22 19.97 -15.84
C ILE A 3 8.45 18.80 -16.49
N LEU A 4 7.49 19.08 -17.39
CA LEU A 4 6.72 18.03 -18.07
C LEU A 4 7.60 17.13 -18.96
N VAL A 5 8.59 17.70 -19.66
CA VAL A 5 9.48 16.96 -20.59
C VAL A 5 10.46 16.07 -19.83
N PHE A 6 11.09 16.57 -18.75
CA PHE A 6 12.04 15.78 -17.95
C PHE A 6 11.39 14.55 -17.31
N TRP A 7 10.09 14.66 -16.98
CA TRP A 7 9.36 13.58 -16.36
C TRP A 7 8.74 12.62 -17.40
N SER A 8 8.54 13.02 -18.66
CA SER A 8 7.92 12.16 -19.70
C SER A 8 8.74 10.91 -20.05
N ASN A 9 10.02 10.87 -19.67
CA ASN A 9 10.96 9.84 -20.11
C ASN A 9 11.42 8.89 -18.99
N TYR A 10 10.61 8.71 -17.93
CA TYR A 10 10.91 7.73 -16.87
C TYR A 10 10.37 6.34 -17.25
N PRO A 11 11.23 5.35 -17.56
CA PRO A 11 10.81 4.00 -17.91
C PRO A 11 10.50 3.21 -16.63
N TYR A 12 9.28 2.68 -16.53
CA TYR A 12 8.92 1.65 -15.54
C TYR A 12 8.18 0.51 -16.24
N GLU A 13 8.80 -0.67 -16.26
CA GLU A 13 8.13 -1.95 -16.51
C GLU A 13 7.79 -2.62 -15.17
N PRO A 14 6.61 -3.21 -15.02
CA PRO A 14 6.25 -4.00 -13.84
C PRO A 14 6.90 -5.38 -13.91
N VAL A 15 7.90 -5.65 -13.06
CA VAL A 15 8.47 -7.00 -12.92
C VAL A 15 7.66 -7.80 -11.90
N CYS A 16 7.00 -8.85 -12.40
CA CYS A 16 6.26 -9.86 -11.65
C CYS A 16 7.18 -10.77 -10.81
N LEU A 17 6.70 -11.12 -9.62
CA LEU A 17 6.97 -12.27 -8.72
C LEU A 17 8.31 -13.03 -8.82
N ALA A 18 8.97 -13.19 -7.66
CA ALA A 18 9.79 -14.37 -7.38
C ALA A 18 9.76 -14.78 -5.91
N SER A 19 9.48 -16.06 -5.70
CA SER A 19 9.54 -16.85 -4.48
C SER A 19 10.96 -16.92 -3.89
N HIS A 20 11.15 -16.53 -2.63
CA HIS A 20 12.00 -17.21 -1.63
C HIS A 20 12.04 -16.45 -0.29
N ARG A 21 12.42 -17.17 0.76
CA ARG A 21 11.96 -17.08 2.16
C ARG A 21 12.46 -15.89 3.00
N ASN A 22 13.02 -14.82 2.43
CA ASN A 22 13.64 -13.69 3.16
C ASN A 22 13.05 -12.30 2.77
N ASN A 23 11.72 -12.21 2.63
CA ASN A 23 11.06 -11.11 1.88
C ASN A 23 10.87 -9.76 2.58
N MET A 24 11.24 -9.58 3.86
CA MET A 24 11.20 -8.21 4.44
C MET A 24 12.39 -7.38 3.94
N GLU A 25 13.60 -7.95 3.88
CA GLU A 25 14.76 -7.26 3.31
C GLU A 25 14.66 -7.04 1.81
N ALA A 26 13.97 -7.90 1.06
CA ALA A 26 13.75 -7.72 -0.38
C ALA A 26 12.68 -6.67 -0.73
N SER A 27 11.72 -6.41 0.18
CA SER A 27 10.74 -5.33 -0.01
C SER A 27 11.30 -3.95 0.32
N VAL A 28 12.26 -3.83 1.25
CA VAL A 28 12.97 -2.56 1.59
C VAL A 28 13.57 -1.85 0.35
N PRO A 29 14.25 -2.53 -0.60
CA PRO A 29 14.68 -1.95 -1.87
C PRO A 29 13.54 -1.39 -2.72
N LYS A 30 12.34 -2.00 -2.69
CA LYS A 30 11.17 -1.46 -3.40
C LYS A 30 10.75 -0.13 -2.79
N TYR A 31 10.63 -0.02 -1.47
CA TYR A 31 10.31 1.25 -0.79
C TYR A 31 11.25 2.39 -1.16
N LYS A 32 12.57 2.12 -1.23
CA LYS A 32 13.57 3.12 -1.60
C LYS A 32 13.35 3.65 -3.04
N LYS A 33 12.76 2.85 -3.92
CA LYS A 33 12.36 3.22 -5.29
C LYS A 33 11.00 3.94 -5.37
N HIS A 34 10.18 3.95 -4.31
CA HIS A 34 8.83 4.54 -4.30
C HIS A 34 8.76 5.97 -3.75
N LEU A 35 9.76 6.40 -2.96
CA LEU A 35 9.88 7.81 -2.53
C LEU A 35 9.75 8.81 -3.71
N PRO A 36 10.34 8.55 -4.90
CA PRO A 36 10.13 9.40 -6.06
C PRO A 36 8.69 9.43 -6.58
N GLN A 37 7.96 8.31 -6.55
CA GLN A 37 6.57 8.23 -7.06
C GLN A 37 5.60 8.96 -6.13
N LEU A 38 5.77 8.82 -4.81
CA LEU A 38 4.98 9.58 -3.83
C LEU A 38 5.31 11.08 -3.90
N GLY A 39 6.59 11.43 -4.09
CA GLY A 39 7.00 12.81 -4.36
C GLY A 39 6.35 13.36 -5.62
N MET A 40 6.38 12.59 -6.70
CA MET A 40 5.76 12.94 -7.98
C MET A 40 4.25 13.13 -7.89
N GLN A 41 3.54 12.25 -7.17
CA GLN A 41 2.10 12.41 -6.97
C GLN A 41 1.79 13.73 -6.26
N LYS A 42 2.55 14.05 -5.19
CA LYS A 42 2.38 15.31 -4.45
C LYS A 42 2.67 16.53 -5.30
N GLU A 43 3.74 16.50 -6.11
CA GLU A 43 4.06 17.57 -7.05
C GLU A 43 2.94 17.74 -8.09
N MET A 44 2.45 16.64 -8.67
CA MET A 44 1.34 16.70 -9.62
C MET A 44 0.05 17.24 -8.98
N GLU A 45 -0.27 16.87 -7.75
CA GLU A 45 -1.43 17.40 -7.02
C GLU A 45 -1.31 18.92 -6.75
N GLN A 46 -0.10 19.42 -6.51
CA GLN A 46 0.15 20.86 -6.41
C GLN A 46 0.03 21.54 -7.77
N ASP A 47 0.52 20.89 -8.83
CA ASP A 47 0.44 21.38 -10.19
C ASP A 47 -1.01 21.49 -10.68
N VAL A 48 -1.92 20.60 -10.26
CA VAL A 48 -3.38 20.74 -10.51
C VAL A 48 -3.88 22.12 -10.05
N LYS A 49 -3.42 22.60 -8.90
CA LYS A 49 -3.84 23.89 -8.34
C LYS A 49 -3.22 25.07 -9.08
N ARG A 50 -2.08 24.86 -9.73
CA ARG A 50 -1.27 25.89 -10.39
C ARG A 50 -1.62 26.07 -11.86
N PHE A 51 -1.94 24.99 -12.56
CA PHE A 51 -2.23 25.01 -13.99
C PHE A 51 -3.74 25.11 -14.28
N GLY A 52 -4.09 25.79 -15.36
CA GLY A 52 -5.48 25.89 -15.80
C GLY A 52 -6.05 24.54 -16.29
N GLN A 53 -7.38 24.38 -16.21
CA GLN A 53 -8.09 23.13 -16.50
C GLN A 53 -7.74 22.52 -17.87
N ALA A 54 -7.66 23.34 -18.92
CA ALA A 54 -7.35 22.87 -20.27
C ALA A 54 -5.92 22.32 -20.41
N ALA A 55 -4.93 22.99 -19.81
CA ALA A 55 -3.54 22.51 -19.82
C ALA A 55 -3.38 21.25 -18.96
N TRP A 56 -4.16 21.16 -17.86
CA TRP A 56 -4.11 20.03 -16.95
C TRP A 56 -4.79 18.77 -17.48
N ALA A 57 -5.82 18.91 -18.34
CA ALA A 57 -6.54 17.78 -18.93
C ALA A 57 -5.60 16.72 -19.54
N THR A 58 -4.54 17.15 -20.22
CA THR A 58 -3.51 16.27 -20.81
C THR A 58 -2.70 15.49 -19.77
N ALA A 59 -2.57 16.01 -18.54
CA ALA A 59 -1.81 15.38 -17.46
C ALA A 59 -2.66 14.44 -16.56
N ILE A 60 -3.99 14.48 -16.65
CA ILE A 60 -4.88 13.67 -15.80
C ILE A 60 -4.60 12.16 -15.97
N PRO A 61 -4.51 11.58 -17.20
CA PRO A 61 -4.26 10.14 -17.36
C PRO A 61 -2.94 9.70 -16.73
N ARG A 62 -1.95 10.59 -16.75
CA ARG A 62 -0.64 10.37 -16.13
C ARG A 62 -0.75 10.34 -14.60
N LEU A 63 -1.49 11.28 -14.01
CA LEU A 63 -1.72 11.29 -12.56
C LEU A 63 -2.46 10.04 -12.09
N GLU A 64 -3.50 9.63 -12.82
CA GLU A 64 -4.25 8.41 -12.55
C GLU A 64 -3.35 7.18 -12.57
N LYS A 65 -2.51 7.03 -13.60
CA LYS A 65 -1.55 5.92 -13.70
C LYS A 65 -0.62 5.86 -12.48
N LEU A 66 -0.13 7.00 -11.99
CA LEU A 66 0.72 7.05 -10.80
C LEU A 66 -0.03 6.66 -9.53
N LYS A 67 -1.24 7.18 -9.35
CA LYS A 67 -2.11 6.80 -8.21
C LYS A 67 -2.39 5.31 -8.21
N LEU A 68 -2.70 4.73 -9.36
CA LEU A 68 -2.93 3.29 -9.51
C LEU A 68 -1.69 2.48 -9.15
N MET A 69 -0.52 2.85 -9.69
CA MET A 69 0.74 2.19 -9.37
C MET A 69 1.08 2.26 -7.88
N LEU A 70 0.97 3.45 -7.27
CA LEU A 70 1.27 3.64 -5.85
C LEU A 70 0.31 2.83 -4.96
N ALA A 71 -0.99 2.84 -5.28
CA ALA A 71 -1.99 2.08 -4.53
C ALA A 71 -1.80 0.57 -4.70
N GLN A 72 -1.44 0.09 -5.89
CA GLN A 72 -1.13 -1.33 -6.13
C GLN A 72 0.07 -1.79 -5.30
N GLU A 73 1.17 -1.04 -5.31
CA GLU A 73 2.37 -1.41 -4.54
C GLU A 73 2.13 -1.33 -3.03
N THR A 74 1.43 -0.28 -2.58
CA THR A 74 1.02 -0.16 -1.17
C THR A 74 0.12 -1.33 -0.76
N LEU A 75 -0.78 -1.77 -1.64
CA LEU A 75 -1.61 -2.95 -1.41
C LEU A 75 -0.78 -4.23 -1.31
N GLN A 76 0.21 -4.44 -2.18
CA GLN A 76 1.11 -5.62 -2.08
C GLN A 76 1.87 -5.61 -0.77
N LEU A 77 2.36 -4.44 -0.37
CA LEU A 77 3.03 -4.29 0.89
C LEU A 77 2.12 -4.61 2.08
N MET A 78 0.92 -4.04 2.10
CA MET A 78 0.00 -4.25 3.22
C MET A 78 -0.43 -5.72 3.30
N ARG A 79 -0.56 -6.43 2.17
CA ARG A 79 -0.76 -7.88 2.16
C ARG A 79 0.42 -8.63 2.79
N ALA A 80 1.66 -8.24 2.49
CA ALA A 80 2.83 -8.83 3.13
C ALA A 80 2.87 -8.58 4.64
N LYS A 81 2.48 -7.36 5.08
CA LYS A 81 2.37 -7.02 6.51
C LYS A 81 1.25 -7.81 7.19
N GLU A 82 0.10 -7.95 6.56
CA GLU A 82 -1.03 -8.77 7.05
C GLU A 82 -0.60 -10.24 7.25
N LEU A 83 0.13 -10.82 6.29
CA LEU A 83 0.66 -12.18 6.42
C LEU A 83 1.64 -12.31 7.60
N CYS A 84 2.55 -11.35 7.76
CA CYS A 84 3.51 -11.34 8.88
C CYS A 84 2.81 -11.26 10.24
N LEU A 85 1.81 -10.38 10.38
CA LEU A 85 1.05 -10.23 11.62
C LEU A 85 0.18 -11.46 11.92
N ASN A 86 -0.44 -12.07 10.90
CA ASN A 86 -1.17 -13.32 11.06
C ASN A 86 -0.26 -14.45 11.56
N HIS A 87 0.98 -14.53 11.07
CA HIS A 87 1.96 -15.50 11.56
C HIS A 87 2.31 -15.26 13.03
N LYS A 88 2.62 -14.02 13.43
CA LYS A 88 2.89 -13.67 14.83
C LYS A 88 1.69 -13.95 15.73
N ARG A 89 0.47 -13.66 15.27
CA ARG A 89 -0.76 -13.98 16.00
C ARG A 89 -0.88 -15.49 16.25
N ALA A 90 -0.61 -16.30 15.23
CA ALA A 90 -0.61 -17.76 15.36
C ALA A 90 0.48 -18.26 16.31
N GLU A 91 1.66 -17.63 16.32
CA GLU A 91 2.74 -17.93 17.28
C GLU A 91 2.30 -17.67 18.73
N ILE A 92 1.62 -16.55 19.00
CA ILE A 92 1.07 -16.26 20.33
C ILE A 92 -0.01 -17.26 20.72
N GLN A 93 -0.90 -17.63 19.78
CA GLN A 93 -1.92 -18.66 20.03
C GLN A 93 -1.29 -20.01 20.38
N GLY A 94 -0.26 -20.42 19.63
CA GLY A 94 0.50 -21.65 19.95
C GLY A 94 1.14 -21.57 21.33
N LYS A 95 1.79 -20.45 21.69
CA LYS A 95 2.34 -20.25 23.03
C LYS A 95 1.28 -20.36 24.13
N MET A 96 0.07 -19.84 23.91
CA MET A 96 -1.03 -19.96 24.88
C MET A 96 -1.51 -21.41 25.05
N GLU A 97 -1.51 -22.20 23.97
CA GLU A 97 -1.89 -23.62 24.00
C GLU A 97 -0.81 -24.49 24.66
N ASP A 98 0.47 -24.18 24.41
CA ASP A 98 1.64 -24.90 24.94
C ASP A 98 1.95 -24.56 26.42
N LEU A 99 1.23 -23.62 27.05
CA LEU A 99 1.44 -23.29 28.46
C LEU A 99 1.17 -24.50 29.37
N PRO A 100 2.12 -24.92 30.21
CA PRO A 100 1.89 -26.01 31.14
C PRO A 100 0.81 -25.62 32.16
N GLU A 101 -0.02 -26.58 32.59
CA GLU A 101 -1.13 -26.33 33.53
C GLU A 101 -0.67 -25.66 34.84
N GLN A 102 0.56 -25.96 35.27
CA GLN A 102 1.20 -25.40 36.47
C GLN A 102 1.74 -23.98 36.29
N GLU A 103 2.01 -23.56 35.04
CA GLU A 103 2.61 -22.26 34.70
C GLU A 103 1.60 -21.30 34.05
N LYS A 104 0.30 -21.56 34.25
CA LYS A 104 -0.77 -20.55 34.16
C LYS A 104 -0.64 -19.49 35.27
N ASN A 105 0.59 -19.03 35.51
CA ASN A 105 0.87 -17.82 36.24
C ASN A 105 0.09 -16.71 35.54
N ILE A 106 -0.85 -16.10 36.27
CA ILE A 106 -1.77 -15.08 35.78
C ILE A 106 -1.01 -14.02 34.95
N ASN A 107 0.19 -13.64 35.39
CA ASN A 107 1.06 -12.68 34.71
C ASN A 107 1.46 -13.10 33.27
N VAL A 108 1.79 -14.38 33.02
CA VAL A 108 2.19 -14.85 31.69
C VAL A 108 1.00 -14.88 30.74
N VAL A 109 -0.16 -15.31 31.24
CA VAL A 109 -1.41 -15.33 30.47
C VAL A 109 -1.83 -13.90 30.12
N ASP A 110 -1.75 -12.97 31.09
CA ASP A 110 -2.06 -11.55 30.87
C ASP A 110 -1.09 -10.92 29.86
N GLU A 111 0.20 -11.22 29.94
CA GLU A 111 1.20 -10.73 28.97
C GLU A 111 0.91 -11.23 27.55
N LEU A 112 0.67 -12.53 27.37
CA LEU A 112 0.31 -13.09 26.06
C LEU A 112 -1.02 -12.51 25.55
N ALA A 113 -1.98 -12.26 26.44
CA ALA A 113 -3.25 -11.62 26.07
C ALA A 113 -3.03 -10.19 25.57
N ILE A 114 -2.20 -9.40 26.25
CA ILE A 114 -1.83 -8.04 25.81
C ILE A 114 -1.19 -8.10 24.42
N GLN A 115 -0.17 -8.94 24.23
CA GLN A 115 0.49 -9.09 22.94
C GLN A 115 -0.48 -9.52 21.82
N PHE A 116 -1.42 -10.43 22.13
CA PHE A 116 -2.44 -10.83 21.18
C PHE A 116 -3.32 -9.63 20.76
N TYR A 117 -3.78 -8.83 21.72
CA TYR A 117 -4.61 -7.66 21.43
C TYR A 117 -3.85 -6.57 20.68
N GLU A 118 -2.58 -6.33 21.00
CA GLU A 118 -1.72 -5.40 20.25
C GLU A 118 -1.60 -5.82 18.78
N ILE A 119 -1.34 -7.10 18.50
CA ILE A 119 -1.28 -7.60 17.12
C ILE A 119 -2.63 -7.50 16.43
N GLN A 120 -3.75 -7.73 17.14
CA GLN A 120 -5.08 -7.57 16.56
C GLN A 120 -5.36 -6.12 16.17
N LEU A 121 -4.97 -5.15 17.00
CA LEU A 121 -5.08 -3.73 16.66
C LEU A 121 -4.27 -3.39 15.41
N GLU A 122 -3.00 -3.82 15.34
CA GLU A 122 -2.18 -3.64 14.13
C GLU A 122 -2.81 -4.30 12.89
N LEU A 123 -3.41 -5.49 13.03
CA LEU A 123 -4.11 -6.16 11.94
C LEU A 123 -5.29 -5.34 11.43
N TYR A 124 -6.04 -4.68 12.32
CA TYR A 124 -7.14 -3.81 11.90
C TYR A 124 -6.64 -2.57 11.16
N GLU A 125 -5.54 -1.95 11.61
CA GLU A 125 -4.91 -0.83 10.90
C GLU A 125 -4.45 -1.25 9.50
N VAL A 126 -3.82 -2.42 9.37
CA VAL A 126 -3.38 -2.94 8.06
C VAL A 126 -4.57 -3.23 7.15
N LYS A 127 -5.64 -3.85 7.68
CA LYS A 127 -6.86 -4.09 6.90
C LYS A 127 -7.52 -2.79 6.46
N PHE A 128 -7.53 -1.77 7.30
CA PHE A 128 -8.02 -0.45 6.96
C PHE A 128 -7.21 0.17 5.81
N GLU A 129 -5.88 0.13 5.88
CA GLU A 129 -5.02 0.61 4.79
C GLU A 129 -5.19 -0.21 3.49
N ILE A 130 -5.42 -1.52 3.58
CA ILE A 130 -5.78 -2.35 2.41
C ILE A 130 -7.07 -1.84 1.75
N LEU A 131 -8.10 -1.57 2.55
CA LEU A 131 -9.39 -1.09 2.05
C LEU A 131 -9.26 0.28 1.40
N LYS A 132 -8.57 1.22 2.05
CA LYS A 132 -8.29 2.56 1.52
C LYS A 132 -7.56 2.51 0.18
N ASN A 133 -6.55 1.65 0.04
CA ASN A 133 -5.85 1.50 -1.24
C ASN A 133 -6.74 0.85 -2.32
N LYS A 134 -7.59 -0.12 -1.95
CA LYS A 134 -8.58 -0.68 -2.90
C LYS A 134 -9.59 0.38 -3.35
N GLU A 135 -10.05 1.23 -2.45
CA GLU A 135 -10.94 2.35 -2.78
C GLU A 135 -10.28 3.30 -3.78
N ILE A 136 -9.00 3.68 -3.56
CA ILE A 136 -8.25 4.51 -4.52
C ILE A 136 -8.17 3.85 -5.89
N LEU A 137 -7.91 2.54 -5.95
CA LEU A 137 -7.85 1.81 -7.23
C LEU A 137 -9.20 1.85 -7.97
N LEU A 138 -10.29 1.55 -7.26
CA LEU A 138 -11.62 1.48 -7.86
C LEU A 138 -12.13 2.87 -8.27
N THR A 139 -11.96 3.88 -7.42
CA THR A 139 -12.37 5.26 -7.71
C THR A 139 -11.59 5.84 -8.89
N THR A 140 -10.26 5.64 -8.93
CA THR A 140 -9.43 6.11 -10.06
C THR A 140 -9.80 5.39 -11.37
N GLN A 141 -10.12 4.10 -11.32
CA GLN A 141 -10.60 3.37 -12.50
C GLN A 141 -11.96 3.89 -12.96
N LEU A 142 -12.89 4.13 -12.02
CA LEU A 142 -14.21 4.69 -12.32
C LEU A 142 -14.10 6.07 -12.96
N ASP A 143 -13.29 6.97 -12.39
CA ASP A 143 -13.03 8.31 -12.95
C ASP A 143 -12.48 8.23 -14.38
N SER A 144 -11.56 7.28 -14.63
CA SER A 144 -10.98 7.08 -15.95
C SER A 144 -12.02 6.60 -16.98
N LEU A 145 -12.94 5.70 -16.58
CA LEU A 145 -14.01 5.20 -17.43
C LEU A 145 -15.06 6.27 -17.71
N GLU A 146 -15.45 7.04 -16.68
CA GLU A 146 -16.37 8.17 -16.86
C GLU A 146 -15.82 9.21 -17.82
N ARG A 147 -14.50 9.48 -17.78
CA ARG A 147 -13.85 10.38 -18.74
C ARG A 147 -13.88 9.80 -20.15
N LEU A 148 -13.52 8.53 -20.32
CA LEU A 148 -13.53 7.88 -21.64
C LEU A 148 -14.93 7.91 -22.27
N ILE A 149 -15.97 7.65 -21.49
CA ILE A 149 -17.36 7.72 -21.97
C ILE A 149 -17.75 9.15 -22.36
N LYS A 150 -17.33 10.15 -21.58
CA LYS A 150 -17.59 11.57 -21.89
C LYS A 150 -16.84 12.07 -23.12
N ASP A 151 -15.65 11.53 -23.39
CA ASP A 151 -14.86 11.90 -24.57
C ASP A 151 -15.35 11.18 -25.85
N GLU A 152 -16.06 10.05 -25.71
CA GLU A 152 -16.66 9.30 -26.82
C GLU A 152 -18.05 9.82 -27.26
N ILE A 153 -18.74 10.59 -26.40
CA ILE A 153 -20.08 11.17 -26.65
C ILE A 153 -19.97 12.62 -27.11
#